data_AF-A0A6J4NVN3-F1
#
_entry.id   AF-A0A6J4NVN3-F1
#
_cell.length_a   1.000
_cell.length_b   1.000
_cell.length_c   1.000
_cell.angle_alpha   90.00
_cell.angle_beta   90.00
_cell.angle_gamma   90.00
#
_symmetry.space_group_name_H-M   'P 1'
#
loop_
_entity.id
_entity.type
_entity.pdbx_description
1 polymer ?
#
loop_
_entity_poly.entity_id
_entity_poly.type
_entity_poly.pdbx_seq_one_letter_code
_entity_poly.pdbx_strand_id
1 'polypeptide(L)'
;MTNISIEAPDIIRGQPYPGAPDNWKRFFTFSTDHKVIGIQYIVTSFVFFLVGGLFAMIMRGELITPEADLVDRTVYNALFTMHGSIMLFFWTFPVLVGLGNYLVPLMIGARDMAFPRLNAVSFWMIPIAGVLMLSSFLIPGGPSQSGWWAYPPVSLQNPTENLINGQVLWILSVAISGVSSIMGAVNFVTTIFRMRAPGMTWFRTPAFVWAKKLVPVVKSSSSIIAPPVSEGKP
;
A
#
# COMPACT_ATOMS: atom_id res chain seq x y z
N MET A 1 -10.29 -54.80 -24.09
CA MET A 1 -10.05 -53.34 -24.10
C MET A 1 -11.00 -52.72 -23.07
N THR A 2 -10.53 -52.52 -21.84
CA THR A 2 -11.31 -51.85 -20.80
C THR A 2 -11.29 -50.35 -21.07
N ASN A 3 -12.43 -49.79 -21.49
CA ASN A 3 -12.65 -48.35 -21.56
C ASN A 3 -12.69 -47.80 -20.13
N ILE A 4 -11.52 -47.53 -19.57
CA ILE A 4 -11.39 -46.76 -18.34
C ILE A 4 -11.42 -45.29 -18.78
N SER A 5 -12.57 -44.66 -18.69
CA SER A 5 -12.66 -43.20 -18.76
C SER A 5 -11.84 -42.64 -17.61
N ILE A 6 -10.71 -42.00 -17.93
CA ILE A 6 -9.97 -41.20 -16.95
C ILE A 6 -10.85 -39.97 -16.66
N GLU A 7 -11.74 -40.11 -15.70
CA GLU A 7 -12.40 -38.97 -15.08
C GLU A 7 -11.29 -38.18 -14.38
N ALA A 8 -10.92 -37.03 -14.93
CA ALA A 8 -9.97 -36.14 -14.29
C ALA A 8 -10.52 -35.86 -12.88
N PRO A 9 -9.75 -36.12 -11.81
CA PRO A 9 -10.26 -35.98 -10.46
C PRO A 9 -10.84 -34.57 -10.29
N ASP A 10 -12.00 -34.48 -9.64
CA ASP A 10 -12.81 -33.27 -9.49
C ASP A 10 -12.14 -32.19 -8.57
N ILE A 11 -10.82 -32.27 -8.41
CA ILE A 11 -9.97 -31.34 -7.66
C ILE A 11 -9.99 -29.91 -8.22
N ILE A 12 -10.46 -29.70 -9.46
CA ILE A 12 -10.65 -28.35 -10.01
C ILE A 12 -11.97 -27.72 -9.52
N ARG A 13 -13.00 -28.50 -9.17
CA ARG A 13 -14.31 -27.95 -8.76
C ARG A 13 -14.40 -27.53 -7.28
N GLY A 14 -13.42 -27.87 -6.45
CA GLY A 14 -13.53 -27.76 -4.98
C GLY A 14 -13.21 -26.41 -4.32
N GLN A 15 -12.70 -25.39 -5.02
CA GLN A 15 -12.55 -24.05 -4.41
C GLN A 15 -13.87 -23.29 -4.59
N PRO A 16 -14.58 -22.90 -3.51
CA PRO A 16 -15.84 -22.18 -3.61
C PRO A 16 -15.64 -20.93 -4.48
N TYR A 17 -16.48 -20.73 -5.49
CA TYR A 17 -16.60 -19.41 -6.09
C TYR A 17 -17.01 -18.46 -4.97
N PRO A 18 -16.25 -17.38 -4.68
CA PRO A 18 -16.82 -16.31 -3.91
C PRO A 18 -18.01 -15.82 -4.74
N GLY A 19 -19.22 -16.04 -4.23
CA GLY A 19 -20.44 -15.60 -4.90
C GLY A 19 -20.39 -14.12 -5.23
N ALA A 20 -21.26 -13.68 -6.14
CA ALA A 20 -21.50 -12.25 -6.35
C ALA A 20 -21.66 -11.56 -4.98
N PRO A 21 -21.21 -10.31 -4.82
CA PRO A 21 -21.35 -9.62 -3.55
C PRO A 21 -22.83 -9.40 -3.25
N ASP A 22 -23.46 -10.36 -2.57
CA ASP A 22 -24.88 -10.30 -2.18
C ASP A 22 -25.11 -9.21 -1.12
N ASN A 23 -24.03 -8.72 -0.49
CA ASN A 23 -24.07 -7.72 0.58
C ASN A 23 -22.91 -6.72 0.49
N TRP A 24 -23.23 -5.42 0.41
CA TRP A 24 -22.28 -4.30 0.46
C TRP A 24 -21.40 -4.28 1.72
N LYS A 25 -21.90 -4.87 2.82
CA LYS A 25 -21.16 -5.01 4.08
C LYS A 25 -19.86 -5.81 3.92
N ARG A 26 -19.77 -6.70 2.92
CA ARG A 26 -18.57 -7.50 2.61
C ARG A 26 -17.36 -6.63 2.27
N PHE A 27 -17.56 -5.43 1.71
CA PHE A 27 -16.47 -4.48 1.43
C PHE A 27 -15.90 -3.84 2.70
N PHE A 28 -16.60 -3.92 3.83
CA PHE A 28 -16.13 -3.42 5.13
C PHE A 28 -15.68 -4.54 6.07
N THR A 29 -15.69 -5.80 5.61
CA THR A 29 -15.27 -6.97 6.41
C THR A 29 -14.00 -7.60 5.85
N PHE A 30 -13.38 -8.49 6.65
CA PHE A 30 -12.28 -9.32 6.20
C PHE A 30 -12.76 -10.27 5.09
N SER A 31 -12.33 -10.00 3.85
CA SER A 31 -12.59 -10.85 2.68
C SER A 31 -11.27 -11.37 2.13
N THR A 32 -11.27 -12.60 1.62
CA THR A 32 -10.09 -13.20 0.97
C THR A 32 -10.08 -13.02 -0.56
N ASP A 33 -11.22 -12.66 -1.14
CA ASP A 33 -11.39 -12.48 -2.58
C ASP A 33 -10.59 -11.28 -3.11
N HIS A 34 -9.68 -11.52 -4.05
CA HIS A 34 -8.83 -10.49 -4.66
C HIS A 34 -9.62 -9.34 -5.31
N LYS A 35 -10.83 -9.58 -5.82
CA LYS A 35 -11.68 -8.52 -6.41
C LYS A 35 -12.18 -7.57 -5.34
N VAL A 36 -12.69 -8.12 -4.24
CA VAL A 36 -13.17 -7.35 -3.08
C VAL A 36 -12.01 -6.56 -2.48
N ILE A 37 -10.86 -7.19 -2.28
CA ILE A 37 -9.64 -6.54 -1.77
C ILE A 37 -9.18 -5.43 -2.73
N GLY A 38 -9.22 -5.66 -4.05
CA GLY A 38 -8.89 -4.64 -5.04
C GLY A 38 -9.78 -3.39 -4.93
N ILE A 39 -11.09 -3.58 -4.79
CA ILE A 39 -12.06 -2.49 -4.58
C ILE A 39 -11.81 -1.79 -3.24
N GLN A 40 -11.57 -2.55 -2.17
CA GLN A 40 -11.24 -2.02 -0.84
C GLN A 40 -10.02 -1.10 -0.87
N TYR A 41 -8.95 -1.48 -1.59
CA TYR A 41 -7.78 -0.64 -1.81
C TYR A 41 -8.12 0.66 -2.55
N ILE A 42 -8.88 0.58 -3.64
CA ILE A 42 -9.25 1.74 -4.46
C ILE A 42 -10.10 2.72 -3.65
N VAL A 43 -11.12 2.23 -2.94
CA VAL A 43 -12.00 3.09 -2.13
C VAL A 43 -11.23 3.73 -0.98
N THR A 44 -10.47 2.93 -0.22
CA THR A 44 -9.66 3.45 0.91
C THR A 44 -8.65 4.49 0.44
N SER A 45 -7.92 4.21 -0.65
CA SER A 45 -6.94 5.15 -1.21
C SER A 45 -7.58 6.42 -1.75
N PHE A 46 -8.79 6.34 -2.28
CA PHE A 46 -9.55 7.52 -2.71
C PHE A 46 -9.98 8.39 -1.53
N VAL A 47 -10.34 7.81 -0.38
CA VAL A 47 -10.58 8.59 0.85
C VAL A 47 -9.32 9.34 1.28
N PHE A 48 -8.17 8.67 1.30
CA PHE A 48 -6.89 9.33 1.59
C PHE A 48 -6.50 10.38 0.55
N PHE A 49 -6.86 10.19 -0.73
CA PHE A 49 -6.69 11.21 -1.76
C PHE A 49 -7.46 12.49 -1.44
N LEU A 50 -8.70 12.39 -0.96
CA LEU A 50 -9.47 13.56 -0.56
C LEU A 50 -8.84 14.27 0.66
N VAL A 51 -8.35 13.51 1.64
CA VAL A 51 -7.65 14.07 2.80
C VAL A 51 -6.36 14.78 2.39
N GLY A 52 -5.53 14.13 1.57
CA GLY A 52 -4.31 14.74 1.04
C GLY A 52 -4.62 15.95 0.16
N GLY A 53 -5.68 15.89 -0.64
CA GLY A 53 -6.14 16.98 -1.49
C GLY A 53 -6.57 18.20 -0.68
N LEU A 54 -7.27 17.98 0.45
CA LEU A 54 -7.62 19.04 1.38
C LEU A 54 -6.37 19.74 1.93
N PHE A 55 -5.35 18.99 2.36
CA PHE A 55 -4.09 19.58 2.82
C PHE A 55 -3.41 20.40 1.72
N ALA A 56 -3.45 19.94 0.47
CA ALA A 56 -2.92 20.69 -0.67
C ALA A 56 -3.67 22.01 -0.89
N MET A 57 -4.99 22.01 -0.75
CA MET A 57 -5.80 23.22 -0.91
C MET A 57 -5.50 24.25 0.18
N ILE A 58 -5.29 23.81 1.43
CA ILE A 58 -4.91 24.70 2.53
C ILE A 58 -3.53 25.32 2.27
N MET A 59 -2.53 24.51 1.90
CA MET A 59 -1.19 25.02 1.57
C MET A 59 -1.21 25.98 0.38
N ARG A 60 -2.02 25.68 -0.65
CA ARG A 60 -2.19 26.59 -1.79
C ARG A 60 -2.89 27.88 -1.39
N GLY A 61 -3.83 27.83 -0.45
CA GLY A 61 -4.45 29.01 0.13
C GLY A 61 -3.42 29.92 0.79
N GLU A 62 -2.52 29.34 1.60
CA GLU A 62 -1.46 30.11 2.30
C GLU A 62 -0.52 30.81 1.33
N LEU A 63 -0.25 30.20 0.17
CA LEU A 63 0.66 30.75 -0.85
C LEU A 63 0.01 31.76 -1.80
N ILE A 64 -1.24 32.18 -1.57
CA ILE A 64 -1.90 33.18 -2.44
C ILE A 64 -1.24 34.56 -2.26
N THR A 65 -0.88 34.90 -1.02
CA THR A 65 -0.22 36.14 -0.65
C THR A 65 1.22 35.84 -0.18
N PRO A 66 2.16 36.79 -0.33
CA PRO A 66 3.52 36.60 0.18
C PRO A 66 3.62 36.63 1.72
N GLU A 67 2.66 37.26 2.37
CA GLU A 67 2.58 37.35 3.84
C GLU A 67 1.86 36.13 4.40
N ALA A 68 2.23 35.74 5.63
CA ALA A 68 1.66 34.55 6.27
C ALA A 68 0.30 34.88 6.88
N ASP A 69 -0.77 34.42 6.24
CA ASP A 69 -2.13 34.90 6.49
C ASP A 69 -3.11 33.83 6.99
N LEU A 70 -2.91 32.53 6.66
CA LEU A 70 -3.84 31.45 6.99
C LEU A 70 -3.28 30.45 8.00
N VAL A 71 -2.01 30.05 7.87
CA VAL A 71 -1.39 29.04 8.74
C VAL A 71 0.00 29.47 9.20
N ASP A 72 0.32 29.18 10.46
CA ASP A 72 1.68 29.37 10.95
C ASP A 72 2.68 28.46 10.22
N ARG A 73 3.95 28.86 10.21
CA ARG A 73 5.06 28.13 9.55
C ARG A 73 5.17 26.68 10.03
N THR A 74 4.94 26.44 11.32
CA THR A 74 4.97 25.08 11.90
C THR A 74 3.87 24.19 11.33
N VAL A 75 2.65 24.73 11.22
CA VAL A 75 1.49 24.05 10.65
C VAL A 75 1.67 23.84 9.16
N TYR A 76 2.23 24.81 8.43
CA TYR A 76 2.53 24.66 7.01
C TYR A 76 3.50 23.50 6.76
N ASN A 77 4.60 23.41 7.52
CA ASN A 77 5.58 22.32 7.40
C ASN A 77 4.96 20.95 7.74
N ALA A 78 4.07 20.91 8.75
CA ALA A 78 3.32 19.70 9.08
C ALA A 78 2.38 19.29 7.94
N LEU A 79 1.59 20.22 7.39
CA LEU A 79 0.68 19.97 6.27
C LEU A 79 1.43 19.49 5.03
N PHE A 80 2.59 20.08 4.72
CA PHE A 80 3.44 19.65 3.60
C PHE A 80 3.93 18.22 3.77
N THR A 81 4.45 17.91 4.95
CA THR A 81 4.94 16.57 5.30
C THR A 81 3.82 15.55 5.21
N MET A 82 2.66 15.85 5.79
CA MET A 82 1.51 14.95 5.83
C MET A 82 0.87 14.78 4.44
N HIS A 83 0.72 15.85 3.67
CA HIS A 83 0.24 15.80 2.29
C HIS A 83 1.09 14.85 1.43
N GLY A 84 2.42 15.06 1.39
CA GLY A 84 3.32 14.23 0.60
C GLY A 84 3.29 12.77 1.04
N SER A 85 3.30 12.53 2.35
CA SER A 85 3.25 11.18 2.92
C SER A 85 1.94 10.45 2.59
N ILE A 86 0.80 11.14 2.71
CA ILE A 86 -0.52 10.57 2.40
C ILE A 86 -0.64 10.27 0.91
N MET A 87 -0.22 11.21 0.06
CA MET A 87 -0.30 11.02 -1.39
C MET A 87 0.59 9.87 -1.87
N LEU A 88 1.76 9.68 -1.28
CA LEU A 88 2.67 8.62 -1.70
C LEU A 88 2.32 7.26 -1.09
N PHE A 89 2.24 7.16 0.23
CA PHE A 89 2.08 5.88 0.94
C PHE A 89 0.63 5.40 1.02
N PHE A 90 -0.35 6.30 1.00
CA PHE A 90 -1.76 5.96 1.25
C PHE A 90 -2.67 6.13 0.03
N TRP A 91 -2.25 6.91 -0.96
CA TRP A 91 -2.95 7.03 -2.25
C TRP A 91 -2.24 6.31 -3.40
N THR A 92 -1.06 6.80 -3.82
CA THR A 92 -0.36 6.35 -5.05
C THR A 92 -0.02 4.86 -5.00
N PHE A 93 0.67 4.39 -3.95
CA PHE A 93 0.99 2.96 -3.88
C PHE A 93 -0.24 2.08 -3.68
N PRO A 94 -1.18 2.38 -2.76
CA PRO A 94 -2.34 1.53 -2.53
C PRO A 94 -3.30 1.46 -3.71
N VAL A 95 -3.53 2.54 -4.46
CA VAL A 95 -4.40 2.49 -5.65
C VAL A 95 -3.81 1.58 -6.73
N LEU A 96 -2.50 1.66 -6.95
CA LEU A 96 -1.79 0.78 -7.89
C LEU A 96 -1.83 -0.68 -7.43
N VAL A 97 -1.71 -0.94 -6.13
CA VAL A 97 -1.88 -2.28 -5.53
C VAL A 97 -3.31 -2.77 -5.69
N GLY A 98 -4.32 -1.93 -5.49
CA GLY A 98 -5.74 -2.26 -5.67
C GLY A 98 -6.08 -2.66 -7.10
N LEU A 99 -5.63 -1.86 -8.08
CA LEU A 99 -5.76 -2.20 -9.50
C LEU A 99 -5.05 -3.51 -9.83
N GLY A 100 -3.87 -3.73 -9.25
CA GLY A 100 -3.14 -4.99 -9.38
C GLY A 100 -3.95 -6.18 -8.87
N ASN A 101 -4.51 -6.06 -7.66
CA ASN A 101 -5.30 -7.11 -7.02
C ASN A 101 -6.53 -7.46 -7.84
N TYR A 102 -7.19 -6.46 -8.41
CA TYR A 102 -8.37 -6.68 -9.22
C TYR A 102 -8.04 -7.32 -10.57
N LEU A 103 -7.05 -6.77 -11.28
CA LEU A 103 -6.80 -7.09 -12.70
C LEU A 103 -5.83 -8.26 -12.92
N VAL A 104 -4.77 -8.40 -12.10
CA VAL A 104 -3.69 -9.36 -12.38
C VAL A 104 -4.18 -10.80 -12.45
N PRO A 105 -4.95 -11.33 -11.46
CA PRO A 105 -5.44 -12.71 -11.54
C PRO A 105 -6.33 -12.95 -12.76
N LEU A 106 -7.20 -11.97 -13.09
CA LEU A 106 -8.07 -12.03 -14.27
C LEU A 106 -7.27 -12.08 -15.58
N MET A 107 -6.24 -11.24 -15.70
CA MET A 107 -5.40 -11.15 -16.90
C MET A 107 -4.54 -12.39 -17.15
N ILE A 108 -4.18 -13.14 -16.11
CA ILE A 108 -3.36 -14.35 -16.23
C ILE A 108 -4.18 -15.65 -16.19
N GLY A 109 -5.51 -15.55 -16.07
CA GLY A 109 -6.41 -16.69 -15.95
C GLY A 109 -6.31 -17.44 -14.62
N ALA A 110 -5.80 -16.79 -13.57
CA ALA A 110 -5.75 -17.35 -12.22
C ALA A 110 -7.11 -17.18 -11.53
N ARG A 111 -7.48 -18.14 -10.68
CA ARG A 111 -8.73 -18.11 -9.92
C ARG A 111 -8.73 -17.08 -8.79
N ASP A 112 -7.60 -16.94 -8.11
CA ASP A 112 -7.35 -16.02 -7.01
C ASP A 112 -5.83 -15.77 -6.90
N MET A 113 -5.42 -14.94 -5.94
CA MET A 113 -4.02 -14.71 -5.57
C MET A 113 -3.41 -15.96 -4.89
N ALA A 114 -2.09 -16.11 -4.96
CA ALA A 114 -1.36 -17.24 -4.38
C ALA A 114 -1.51 -17.36 -2.85
N PHE A 115 -1.58 -16.23 -2.16
CA PHE A 115 -1.80 -16.17 -0.71
C PHE A 115 -2.98 -15.25 -0.37
N PRO A 116 -4.24 -15.73 -0.46
CA PRO A 116 -5.43 -14.89 -0.26
C PRO A 116 -5.51 -14.25 1.13
N ARG A 117 -5.15 -14.98 2.19
CA ARG A 117 -5.15 -14.46 3.56
C ARG A 117 -4.06 -13.41 3.79
N LEU A 118 -2.87 -13.63 3.24
CA LEU A 118 -1.77 -12.67 3.29
C LEU A 118 -2.16 -11.36 2.59
N ASN A 119 -2.89 -11.49 1.48
CA ASN A 119 -3.43 -10.35 0.75
C ASN A 119 -4.39 -9.52 1.61
N ALA A 120 -5.34 -10.19 2.29
CA ALA A 120 -6.28 -9.52 3.18
C ALA A 120 -5.55 -8.78 4.31
N VAL A 121 -4.58 -9.41 4.96
CA VAL A 121 -3.79 -8.76 6.02
C VAL A 121 -3.02 -7.55 5.46
N SER A 122 -2.41 -7.69 4.28
CA SER A 122 -1.71 -6.56 3.65
C SER A 122 -2.63 -5.37 3.41
N PHE A 123 -3.89 -5.59 3.03
CA PHE A 123 -4.88 -4.52 2.90
C PHE A 123 -5.15 -3.85 4.25
N TRP A 124 -5.51 -4.61 5.29
CA TRP A 124 -5.95 -4.06 6.57
C TRP A 124 -4.88 -3.29 7.34
N MET A 125 -3.60 -3.52 7.05
CA MET A 125 -2.50 -2.72 7.60
C MET A 125 -2.49 -1.28 7.07
N ILE A 126 -2.99 -1.02 5.86
CA ILE A 126 -3.01 0.33 5.25
C ILE A 126 -3.95 1.30 5.99
N PRO A 127 -5.26 1.00 6.22
CA PRO A 127 -6.12 1.91 6.95
C PRO A 127 -5.65 2.10 8.39
N ILE A 128 -5.09 1.07 9.05
CA ILE A 128 -4.50 1.20 10.39
C ILE A 128 -3.33 2.16 10.38
N ALA A 129 -2.39 2.01 9.45
CA ALA A 129 -1.26 2.92 9.30
C ALA A 129 -1.72 4.35 8.96
N GLY A 130 -2.74 4.51 8.10
CA GLY A 130 -3.24 5.83 7.74
C GLY A 130 -3.94 6.54 8.90
N VAL A 131 -4.70 5.81 9.72
CA VAL A 131 -5.28 6.34 10.96
C VAL A 131 -4.18 6.71 11.95
N LEU A 132 -3.16 5.86 12.11
CA LEU A 132 -2.01 6.16 12.96
C LEU A 132 -1.28 7.43 12.50
N MET A 133 -1.08 7.60 11.19
CA MET A 133 -0.51 8.80 10.60
C MET A 133 -1.35 10.04 10.96
N LEU A 134 -2.66 10.00 10.70
CA LEU A 134 -3.57 11.12 10.99
C LEU A 134 -3.73 11.39 12.49
N SER A 135 -3.56 10.38 13.36
CA SER A 135 -3.60 10.58 14.81
C SER A 135 -2.50 11.51 15.32
N SER A 136 -1.43 11.73 14.54
CA SER A 136 -0.37 12.70 14.87
C SER A 136 -0.86 14.14 14.99
N PHE A 137 -2.01 14.50 14.39
CA PHE A 137 -2.65 15.81 14.59
C PHE A 137 -3.25 15.97 15.99
N LEU A 138 -3.53 14.88 16.71
CA LEU A 138 -4.16 14.89 18.04
C LEU A 138 -3.14 14.91 19.18
N ILE A 139 -1.85 14.71 18.89
CA ILE A 139 -0.79 14.65 19.89
C ILE A 139 -0.20 16.05 20.13
N PRO A 140 0.20 16.38 21.38
CA PRO A 140 0.94 17.61 21.67
C PRO A 140 2.21 17.71 20.81
N GLY A 141 2.38 18.83 20.11
CA GLY A 141 3.49 19.04 19.15
C GLY A 141 3.14 18.76 17.69
N GLY A 142 1.97 18.17 17.43
CA GLY A 142 1.43 17.96 16.09
C GLY A 142 2.18 16.92 15.24
N PRO A 143 1.90 16.86 13.93
CA PRO A 143 2.54 15.95 13.00
C PRO A 143 4.02 16.27 12.75
N SER A 144 4.73 15.33 12.11
CA SER A 144 6.09 15.56 11.64
C SER A 144 6.18 16.80 10.73
N GLN A 145 7.22 17.61 10.94
CA GLN A 145 7.51 18.82 10.14
C GLN A 145 8.72 18.63 9.20
N SER A 146 9.22 17.40 9.05
CA SER A 146 10.53 17.12 8.44
C SER A 146 10.49 16.75 6.95
N GLY A 147 9.36 16.99 6.29
CA GLY A 147 9.09 16.55 4.92
C GLY A 147 8.86 15.05 4.82
N TRP A 148 8.31 14.58 3.70
CA TRP A 148 8.01 13.16 3.49
C TRP A 148 9.26 12.27 3.34
N TRP A 149 10.45 12.86 3.22
CA TRP A 149 11.75 12.15 3.23
C TRP A 149 12.36 12.02 4.62
N ALA A 150 11.95 12.87 5.58
CA ALA A 150 12.41 12.85 6.97
C ALA A 150 13.94 12.79 7.14
N TYR A 151 14.68 13.75 6.55
CA TYR A 151 16.13 13.81 6.68
C TYR A 151 16.58 13.76 8.15
N PRO A 152 17.61 12.95 8.50
CA PRO A 152 18.05 12.76 9.88
C PRO A 152 18.28 14.05 10.69
N PRO A 153 18.99 15.08 10.19
CA PRO A 153 19.21 16.28 10.99
C PRO A 153 17.93 17.08 11.27
N VAL A 154 16.91 16.99 10.41
CA VAL A 154 15.65 17.74 10.53
C VAL A 154 14.59 16.92 11.29
N SER A 155 14.61 15.59 11.21
CA SER A 155 13.69 14.72 11.95
C SER A 155 13.92 14.75 13.45
N LEU A 156 15.16 15.01 13.87
CA LEU A 156 15.56 15.22 15.27
C LEU A 156 15.11 16.58 15.84
N GLN A 157 14.75 17.54 14.99
CA GLN A 157 14.35 18.90 15.41
C GLN A 157 12.86 19.02 15.72
N ASN A 158 12.10 17.91 15.76
CA ASN A 158 10.66 17.99 16.04
C ASN A 158 10.40 18.58 17.44
N PRO A 159 9.32 19.37 17.62
CA PRO A 159 9.18 20.30 18.74
C PRO A 159 8.84 19.64 20.10
N THR A 160 9.14 18.37 20.30
CA THR A 160 8.68 17.62 21.48
C THR A 160 9.73 16.64 21.95
N GLU A 161 10.23 16.84 23.18
CA GLU A 161 11.13 15.91 23.90
C GLU A 161 10.42 14.64 24.39
N ASN A 162 9.13 14.49 24.09
CA ASN A 162 8.36 13.30 24.43
C ASN A 162 8.76 12.11 23.54
N LEU A 163 8.81 10.92 24.15
CA LEU A 163 9.07 9.65 23.44
C LEU A 163 8.02 9.36 22.35
N ILE A 164 6.77 9.78 22.57
CA ILE A 164 5.69 9.71 21.57
C ILE A 164 5.51 11.11 20.99
N ASN A 165 6.14 11.36 19.85
CA ASN A 165 6.02 12.60 19.09
C ASN A 165 5.46 12.32 17.68
N GLY A 166 5.13 13.38 16.93
CA GLY A 166 4.62 13.27 15.56
C GLY A 166 5.56 12.53 14.62
N GLN A 167 6.88 12.64 14.83
CA GLN A 167 7.90 11.93 14.04
C GLN A 167 7.86 10.41 14.26
N VAL A 168 7.73 9.97 15.51
CA VAL A 168 7.68 8.54 15.86
C VAL A 168 6.42 7.90 15.29
N LEU A 169 5.26 8.59 15.37
CA LEU A 169 4.04 8.12 14.73
C LEU A 169 4.17 8.04 13.20
N TRP A 170 4.82 9.03 12.60
CA TRP A 170 5.09 9.03 11.16
C TRP A 170 5.96 7.82 10.76
N ILE A 171 7.07 7.59 11.48
CA ILE A 171 7.97 6.45 11.25
C ILE A 171 7.22 5.13 11.39
N LEU A 172 6.46 4.95 12.48
CA LEU A 172 5.72 3.72 12.74
C LEU A 172 4.67 3.46 11.66
N SER A 173 3.95 4.50 11.24
CA SER A 173 2.99 4.41 10.15
C SER A 173 3.64 4.01 8.82
N VAL A 174 4.76 4.65 8.45
CA VAL A 174 5.49 4.32 7.22
C VAL A 174 6.05 2.89 7.29
N ALA A 175 6.53 2.45 8.46
CA ALA A 175 7.01 1.08 8.66
C ALA A 175 5.89 0.04 8.45
N ILE A 176 4.72 0.25 9.05
CA ILE A 176 3.54 -0.63 8.87
C ILE A 176 3.12 -0.67 7.40
N SER A 177 3.06 0.47 6.71
CA SER A 177 2.79 0.54 5.26
C SER A 177 3.85 -0.20 4.44
N GLY A 178 5.12 -0.10 4.85
CA GLY A 178 6.25 -0.82 4.25
C GLY A 178 6.07 -2.34 4.32
N VAL A 179 5.74 -2.87 5.50
CA VAL A 179 5.49 -4.31 5.73
C VAL A 179 4.30 -4.79 4.90
N SER A 180 3.18 -4.06 4.91
CA SER A 180 2.02 -4.33 4.06
C SER A 180 2.42 -4.48 2.59
N SER A 181 3.22 -3.53 2.10
CA SER A 181 3.63 -3.51 0.70
C SER A 181 4.62 -4.64 0.36
N ILE A 182 5.46 -5.10 1.30
CA ILE A 182 6.31 -6.29 1.10
C ILE A 182 5.45 -7.56 0.99
N MET A 183 4.48 -7.74 1.88
CA MET A 183 3.56 -8.89 1.85
C MET A 183 2.78 -8.94 0.53
N GLY A 184 2.25 -7.80 0.08
CA GLY A 184 1.58 -7.69 -1.22
C GLY A 184 2.51 -8.02 -2.39
N ALA A 185 3.75 -7.53 -2.36
CA ALA A 185 4.75 -7.79 -3.41
C ALA A 185 5.05 -9.29 -3.56
N VAL A 186 5.29 -10.00 -2.45
CA VAL A 186 5.51 -11.46 -2.45
C VAL A 186 4.30 -12.20 -3.04
N ASN A 187 3.09 -11.77 -2.68
CA ASN A 187 1.86 -12.36 -3.20
C ASN A 187 1.71 -12.14 -4.72
N PHE A 188 1.98 -10.95 -5.24
CA PHE A 188 1.96 -10.69 -6.69
C PHE A 188 3.00 -11.53 -7.45
N VAL A 189 4.24 -11.59 -6.96
CA VAL A 189 5.30 -12.37 -7.62
C VAL A 189 4.91 -13.83 -7.70
N THR A 190 4.52 -14.42 -6.58
CA THR A 190 4.15 -15.84 -6.56
C THR A 190 2.95 -16.13 -7.46
N THR A 191 1.93 -15.26 -7.45
CA THR A 191 0.76 -15.38 -8.34
C THR A 191 1.17 -15.33 -9.82
N ILE A 192 1.98 -14.34 -10.24
CA ILE A 192 2.40 -14.16 -11.63
C ILE A 192 3.32 -15.29 -12.10
N PHE A 193 4.20 -15.83 -11.25
CA PHE A 193 5.13 -16.86 -11.69
C PHE A 193 4.51 -18.27 -11.69
N ARG A 194 3.67 -18.58 -10.69
CA ARG A 194 3.21 -19.96 -10.43
C ARG A 194 1.76 -20.23 -10.83
N MET A 195 0.90 -19.23 -10.97
CA MET A 195 -0.56 -19.43 -11.18
C MET A 195 -1.06 -18.99 -12.56
N ARG A 196 -0.17 -18.78 -13.53
CA ARG A 196 -0.55 -18.47 -14.91
C ARG A 196 -1.29 -19.63 -15.56
N ALA A 197 -2.25 -19.31 -16.42
CA ALA A 197 -2.97 -20.31 -17.20
C ALA A 197 -2.01 -21.22 -18.01
N PRO A 198 -2.31 -22.54 -18.10
CA PRO A 198 -1.51 -23.47 -18.88
C PRO A 198 -1.38 -23.01 -20.34
N GLY A 199 -0.17 -23.05 -20.89
CA GLY A 199 0.11 -22.62 -22.28
C GLY A 199 0.38 -21.11 -22.46
N MET A 200 0.27 -20.30 -21.39
CA MET A 200 0.62 -18.87 -21.46
C MET A 200 2.13 -18.65 -21.29
N THR A 201 2.82 -18.42 -22.41
CA THR A 201 4.24 -18.03 -22.41
C THR A 201 4.43 -16.58 -21.92
N TRP A 202 5.65 -16.21 -21.52
CA TRP A 202 5.94 -14.87 -20.99
C TRP A 202 5.59 -13.74 -21.98
N PHE A 203 5.91 -13.90 -23.26
CA PHE A 203 5.61 -12.90 -24.29
C PHE A 203 4.11 -12.78 -24.63
N ARG A 204 3.28 -13.70 -24.13
CA ARG A 204 1.82 -13.63 -24.27
C ARG A 204 1.14 -12.98 -23.06
N THR A 205 1.88 -12.63 -22.02
CA THR A 205 1.31 -11.94 -20.84
C THR A 205 1.11 -10.44 -21.13
N PRO A 206 -0.01 -9.82 -20.70
CA PRO A 206 -0.26 -8.40 -20.94
C PRO A 206 0.80 -7.48 -20.34
N ALA A 207 1.02 -6.30 -20.97
CA ALA A 207 2.01 -5.31 -20.52
C ALA A 207 1.81 -4.86 -19.06
N PHE A 208 0.56 -4.77 -18.59
CA PHE A 208 0.27 -4.46 -17.19
C PHE A 208 0.81 -5.52 -16.21
N VAL A 209 0.70 -6.80 -16.57
CA VAL A 209 1.24 -7.91 -15.76
C VAL A 209 2.77 -7.88 -15.76
N TRP A 210 3.38 -7.51 -16.88
CA TRP A 210 4.84 -7.28 -16.96
C TRP A 210 5.30 -6.14 -16.06
N ALA A 211 4.62 -4.99 -16.11
CA ALA A 211 4.93 -3.85 -15.23
C ALA A 211 4.79 -4.25 -13.76
N LYS A 212 3.71 -4.97 -13.41
CA LYS A 212 3.48 -5.49 -12.06
C LYS A 212 4.48 -6.55 -11.61
N LYS A 213 5.07 -7.32 -12.53
CA LYS A 213 6.15 -8.26 -12.22
C LYS A 213 7.44 -7.54 -11.84
N LEU A 214 7.77 -6.43 -12.51
CA LEU A 214 9.02 -5.69 -12.27
C LEU A 214 9.04 -4.97 -10.92
N VAL A 215 7.89 -4.42 -10.49
CA VAL A 215 7.81 -3.60 -9.27
C VAL A 215 8.26 -4.36 -8.00
N PRO A 216 7.77 -5.59 -7.71
CA PRO A 216 8.26 -6.39 -6.59
C PRO A 216 9.74 -6.79 -6.68
N VAL A 217 10.25 -7.08 -7.87
CA VAL A 217 11.65 -7.50 -8.07
C VAL A 217 12.59 -6.35 -7.71
N VAL A 218 12.30 -5.15 -8.20
CA VAL A 218 13.06 -3.93 -7.84
C VAL A 218 12.97 -3.65 -6.34
N LYS A 219 11.80 -3.87 -5.74
CA LYS A 219 11.62 -3.71 -4.30
C LYS A 219 12.47 -4.70 -3.50
N SER A 220 12.56 -5.96 -3.92
CA SER A 220 13.43 -6.96 -3.29
C SER A 220 14.92 -6.71 -3.49
N SER A 221 15.32 -6.08 -4.61
CA SER A 221 16.73 -5.72 -4.83
C SER A 221 17.14 -4.49 -4.02
N SER A 222 16.23 -3.56 -3.74
CA SER A 222 16.53 -2.39 -2.90
C SER A 222 16.85 -2.75 -1.44
N SER A 223 16.36 -3.89 -0.93
CA SER A 223 16.78 -4.43 0.38
C SER A 223 18.14 -5.12 0.37
N ILE A 224 18.71 -5.41 -0.81
CA ILE A 224 20.01 -6.07 -0.96
C ILE A 224 21.15 -5.04 -1.14
N ILE A 225 20.82 -3.80 -1.54
CA ILE A 225 21.79 -2.73 -1.84
C ILE A 225 21.82 -1.70 -0.68
N ALA A 226 21.58 -2.11 0.56
CA ALA A 226 21.96 -1.29 1.71
C ALA A 226 23.49 -1.43 1.89
N PRO A 227 24.30 -0.37 1.68
CA PRO A 227 25.73 -0.47 1.96
C PRO A 227 25.93 -0.82 3.44
N PRO A 228 26.91 -1.68 3.78
CA PRO A 228 27.22 -1.95 5.18
C PRO A 228 27.60 -0.63 5.84
N VAL A 229 26.84 -0.26 6.87
CA VAL A 229 27.18 0.84 7.77
C VAL A 229 28.54 0.50 8.34
N SER A 230 29.59 1.22 7.93
CA SER A 230 30.91 1.08 8.54
C SER A 230 30.80 1.58 9.97
N GLU A 231 30.69 0.66 10.93
CA GLU A 231 30.91 0.95 12.33
C GLU A 231 32.34 1.47 12.47
N GLY A 232 32.47 2.80 12.58
CA GLY A 232 33.69 3.42 13.06
C GLY A 232 33.92 2.96 14.49
N LYS A 233 34.87 2.04 14.68
CA LYS A 233 35.46 1.80 16.00
C LYS A 233 36.29 3.03 16.41
N PRO A 234 36.32 3.35 17.73
CA PRO A 234 36.99 4.54 18.26
C PRO A 234 38.49 4.57 17.97
#